data_AF-A0A5M9ZHR4-F1
#
_entry.id   AF-A0A5M9ZHR4-F1
#
_cell.length_a   1.000
_cell.length_b   1.000
_cell.length_c   1.000
_cell.angle_alpha   90.00
_cell.angle_beta   90.00
_cell.angle_gamma   90.00
#
_symmetry.space_group_name_H-M   'P 1'
#
loop_
_entity.id
_entity.type
_entity.pdbx_description
1 polymer ?
#
loop_
_entity_poly.entity_id
_entity_poly.type
_entity_poly.pdbx_seq_one_letter_code
_entity_poly.pdbx_strand_id
1 'polypeptide(L)'
;MSEWMPKRRMSDDERARDELDAHVRAIDWTPAALEYGSRERMLVASWLDATDLVYGEMRRLYPVEEQRETMTRWVTIRLIEKITGRPIESKSSQWNWDGLWDPTNVDDEGNMVSFCGWARRTSLPLAKWNARRVLRRRAIAASALEDEKGNNPAFDRASSDNALAPLAPGLFEDHPDLRVPRPAGASRTLLWGRLDAGLRAVGPGLDADSERWRTDLYTALGGECRRLRLWDRSMDAIGLRDALTLLLAPLPDQVAPLMEGLASPWPMARAVRLYWPTQTARPRGDEGMLRREVSRVARANDVLEWDVQAALGTMAARLIAS
;
A
#
# COMPACT_ATOMS: atom_id res chain seq x y z
N MET A 1 -5.08 26.29 -27.88
CA MET A 1 -6.21 25.74 -27.10
C MET A 1 -6.24 26.48 -25.78
N SER A 2 -7.26 27.29 -25.54
CA SER A 2 -7.44 28.04 -24.30
C SER A 2 -7.53 27.08 -23.11
N GLU A 3 -6.95 27.48 -21.98
CA GLU A 3 -6.98 26.73 -20.72
C GLU A 3 -8.42 26.66 -20.20
N TRP A 4 -9.07 25.51 -20.38
CA TRP A 4 -10.41 25.28 -19.85
C TRP A 4 -10.33 25.19 -18.32
N MET A 5 -11.07 26.05 -17.62
CA MET A 5 -11.13 26.03 -16.16
C MET A 5 -12.40 25.31 -15.68
N PRO A 6 -12.29 24.30 -14.81
CA PRO A 6 -13.44 23.51 -14.36
C PRO A 6 -14.38 24.32 -13.45
N LYS A 7 -15.69 24.16 -13.68
CA LYS A 7 -16.74 24.68 -12.78
C LYS A 7 -16.87 23.77 -11.55
N ARG A 8 -16.92 24.38 -10.35
CA ARG A 8 -16.90 23.68 -9.03
C ARG A 8 -18.08 22.71 -8.74
N ARG A 9 -19.09 22.59 -9.61
CA ARG A 9 -20.30 21.73 -9.42
C ARG A 9 -20.81 21.12 -10.74
N MET A 10 -19.97 20.41 -11.46
CA MET A 10 -20.31 19.73 -12.71
C MET A 10 -21.23 18.50 -12.52
N SER A 11 -21.20 17.86 -11.34
CA SER A 11 -22.01 16.66 -11.07
C SER A 11 -23.53 16.85 -11.26
N ASP A 12 -24.04 18.03 -10.90
CA ASP A 12 -25.46 18.40 -10.96
C ASP A 12 -25.80 19.39 -12.09
N ASP A 13 -24.79 19.88 -12.83
CA ASP A 13 -24.96 20.87 -13.91
C ASP A 13 -24.84 20.19 -15.28
N GLU A 14 -25.99 19.96 -15.93
CA GLU A 14 -26.06 19.36 -17.26
C GLU A 14 -25.29 20.15 -18.31
N ARG A 15 -25.38 21.48 -18.26
CA ARG A 15 -24.75 22.38 -19.23
C ARG A 15 -23.23 22.35 -19.09
N ALA A 16 -22.72 22.25 -17.87
CA ALA A 16 -21.28 22.06 -17.63
C ALA A 16 -20.77 20.71 -18.17
N ARG A 17 -21.57 19.64 -18.10
CA ARG A 17 -21.21 18.34 -18.68
C ARG A 17 -21.21 18.38 -20.20
N ASP A 18 -22.19 19.04 -20.81
CA ASP A 18 -22.24 19.24 -22.26
C ASP A 18 -21.04 20.05 -22.76
N GLU A 19 -20.62 21.08 -22.00
CA GLU A 19 -19.41 21.84 -22.27
C GLU A 19 -18.16 20.93 -22.27
N LEU A 20 -17.97 20.09 -21.25
CA LEU A 20 -16.83 19.17 -21.20
C LEU A 20 -16.87 18.14 -22.34
N ASP A 21 -18.03 17.56 -22.62
CA ASP A 21 -18.17 16.64 -23.75
C ASP A 21 -17.88 17.32 -25.09
N ALA A 22 -18.27 18.59 -25.26
CA ALA A 22 -17.91 19.36 -26.45
C ALA A 22 -16.40 19.59 -26.56
N HIS A 23 -15.69 19.84 -25.45
CA HIS A 23 -14.24 19.99 -25.45
C HIS A 23 -13.53 18.66 -25.80
N VAL A 24 -14.04 17.53 -25.29
CA VAL A 24 -13.51 16.20 -25.62
C VAL A 24 -13.77 15.86 -27.09
N ARG A 25 -14.95 16.19 -27.62
CA ARG A 25 -15.30 16.00 -29.05
C ARG A 25 -14.50 16.90 -29.99
N ALA A 26 -14.05 18.06 -29.53
CA ALA A 26 -13.25 18.99 -30.32
C ALA A 26 -11.79 18.55 -30.50
N ILE A 27 -11.33 17.51 -29.79
CA ILE A 27 -10.00 16.92 -30.00
C ILE A 27 -9.99 16.19 -31.35
N ASP A 28 -8.96 16.45 -32.15
CA ASP A 28 -8.69 15.68 -33.36
C ASP A 28 -8.08 14.31 -32.99
N TRP A 29 -8.93 13.30 -32.91
CA TRP A 29 -8.58 11.93 -32.52
C TRP A 29 -7.88 11.16 -33.63
N THR A 30 -6.74 11.68 -34.08
CA THR A 30 -5.82 10.98 -34.99
C THR A 30 -5.31 9.67 -34.38
N PRO A 31 -4.76 8.72 -35.19
CA PRO A 31 -4.17 7.50 -34.66
C PRO A 31 -3.16 7.73 -33.53
N ALA A 32 -2.34 8.80 -33.61
CA ALA A 32 -1.40 9.17 -32.56
C ALA A 32 -2.10 9.67 -31.27
N ALA A 33 -3.19 10.43 -31.41
CA ALA A 33 -4.00 10.87 -30.27
C ALA A 33 -4.71 9.69 -29.57
N LEU A 34 -4.99 8.62 -30.31
CA LEU A 34 -5.62 7.40 -29.78
C LEU A 34 -4.66 6.50 -28.99
N GLU A 35 -3.34 6.63 -29.17
CA GLU A 35 -2.34 5.81 -28.49
C GLU A 35 -2.41 5.93 -26.96
N TYR A 36 -2.07 4.85 -26.25
CA TYR A 36 -2.11 4.85 -24.78
C TYR A 36 -1.08 5.80 -24.16
N GLY A 37 -1.60 6.72 -23.36
CA GLY A 37 -0.90 7.84 -22.74
C GLY A 37 -0.40 8.88 -23.73
N SER A 38 -1.09 9.02 -24.87
CA SER A 38 -1.01 10.20 -25.71
C SER A 38 -1.30 11.47 -24.88
N ARG A 39 -0.82 12.61 -25.39
CA ARG A 39 -1.05 13.90 -24.75
C ARG A 39 -2.53 14.21 -24.62
N GLU A 40 -3.32 13.82 -25.61
CA GLU A 40 -4.76 14.04 -25.71
C GLU A 40 -5.50 13.22 -24.64
N ARG A 41 -5.16 11.94 -24.46
CA ARG A 41 -5.73 11.13 -23.37
C ARG A 41 -5.33 11.65 -21.98
N MET A 42 -4.10 12.11 -21.81
CA MET A 42 -3.64 12.73 -20.56
C MET A 42 -4.39 14.03 -20.25
N LEU A 43 -4.69 14.82 -21.28
CA LEU A 43 -5.47 16.05 -21.17
C LEU A 43 -6.93 15.77 -20.77
N VAL A 44 -7.57 14.77 -21.38
CA VAL A 44 -8.93 14.37 -20.96
C VAL A 44 -8.96 13.85 -19.53
N ALA A 45 -7.93 13.10 -19.11
CA ALA A 45 -7.80 12.64 -17.74
C ALA A 45 -7.63 13.79 -16.74
N SER A 46 -6.86 14.83 -17.09
CA SER A 46 -6.71 16.00 -16.23
C SER A 46 -7.99 16.83 -16.13
N TRP A 47 -8.78 16.94 -17.22
CA TRP A 47 -10.09 17.56 -17.17
C TRP A 47 -11.06 16.81 -16.24
N LEU A 48 -11.05 15.48 -16.26
CA LEU A 48 -11.86 14.69 -15.32
C LEU A 48 -11.44 14.95 -13.87
N ASP A 49 -10.14 14.88 -13.57
CA ASP A 49 -9.59 15.06 -12.22
C ASP A 49 -9.91 16.45 -11.64
N ALA A 50 -9.98 17.45 -12.51
CA ALA A 50 -10.28 18.82 -12.11
C ALA A 50 -11.78 19.07 -11.85
N THR A 51 -12.66 18.07 -12.01
CA THR A 51 -14.12 18.18 -11.81
C THR A 51 -14.61 17.42 -10.57
N ASP A 52 -15.81 17.74 -10.09
CA ASP A 52 -16.51 16.99 -9.04
C ASP A 52 -17.37 15.84 -9.59
N LEU A 53 -17.23 15.47 -10.87
CA LEU A 53 -18.11 14.51 -11.54
C LEU A 53 -18.15 13.15 -10.84
N VAL A 54 -16.97 12.63 -10.48
CA VAL A 54 -16.84 11.36 -9.74
C VAL A 54 -17.36 11.50 -8.31
N TYR A 55 -17.03 12.60 -7.65
CA TYR A 55 -17.47 12.89 -6.29
C TYR A 55 -18.99 12.95 -6.18
N GLY A 56 -19.67 13.57 -7.16
CA GLY A 56 -21.13 13.60 -7.23
C GLY A 56 -21.78 12.22 -7.33
N GLU A 57 -21.17 11.28 -8.07
CA GLU A 57 -21.64 9.88 -8.09
C GLU A 57 -21.38 9.19 -6.75
N MET A 58 -20.23 9.42 -6.12
CA MET A 58 -19.95 8.87 -4.79
C MET A 58 -20.92 9.41 -3.74
N ARG A 59 -21.35 10.67 -3.88
CA ARG A 59 -22.34 11.30 -2.99
C ARG A 59 -23.69 10.61 -3.01
N ARG A 60 -24.09 10.04 -4.15
CA ARG A 60 -25.33 9.25 -4.25
C ARG A 60 -25.21 7.86 -3.62
N LEU A 61 -24.00 7.32 -3.55
CA LEU A 61 -23.75 5.95 -3.07
C LEU A 61 -23.34 5.86 -1.60
N TYR A 62 -22.64 6.86 -1.07
CA TYR A 62 -22.05 6.83 0.26
C TYR A 62 -22.55 8.03 1.09
N PRO A 63 -23.35 7.78 2.16
CA PRO A 63 -23.89 8.84 3.00
C PRO A 63 -22.86 9.45 3.97
N VAL A 64 -21.72 8.79 4.19
CA VAL A 64 -20.63 9.27 5.06
C VAL A 64 -19.57 10.01 4.22
N GLU A 65 -19.22 11.23 4.61
CA GLU A 65 -18.28 12.10 3.88
C GLU A 65 -16.92 11.44 3.66
N GLU A 66 -16.33 10.88 4.71
CA GLU A 66 -15.03 10.20 4.62
C GLU A 66 -15.05 9.01 3.65
N GLN A 67 -16.17 8.29 3.59
CA GLN A 67 -16.36 7.21 2.61
C GLN A 67 -16.48 7.77 1.19
N ARG A 68 -17.16 8.91 1.01
CA ARG A 68 -17.24 9.61 -0.29
C ARG A 68 -15.86 10.04 -0.75
N GLU A 69 -15.08 10.70 0.07
CA GLU A 69 -13.74 11.18 -0.27
C GLU A 69 -12.79 10.03 -0.60
N THR A 70 -12.85 8.95 0.19
CA THR A 70 -12.02 7.76 -0.01
C THR A 70 -12.37 7.07 -1.33
N MET A 71 -13.67 6.86 -1.58
CA MET A 71 -14.13 6.23 -2.81
C MET A 71 -13.93 7.13 -4.03
N THR A 72 -14.06 8.44 -3.88
CA THR A 72 -13.81 9.42 -4.96
C THR A 72 -12.37 9.31 -5.42
N ARG A 73 -11.41 9.46 -4.50
CA ARG A 73 -9.97 9.32 -4.82
C ARG A 73 -9.68 7.99 -5.50
N TRP A 74 -10.21 6.90 -4.93
CA TRP A 74 -9.98 5.57 -5.47
C TRP A 74 -10.58 5.38 -6.88
N VAL A 75 -11.82 5.81 -7.10
CA VAL A 75 -12.49 5.67 -8.41
C VAL A 75 -11.87 6.57 -9.46
N THR A 76 -11.52 7.82 -9.11
CA THR A 76 -10.89 8.77 -10.03
C THR A 76 -9.60 8.19 -10.61
N ILE A 77 -8.73 7.61 -9.78
CA ILE A 77 -7.49 6.96 -10.25
C ILE A 77 -7.79 5.84 -11.26
N ARG A 78 -8.81 5.02 -11.02
CA ARG A 78 -9.18 3.92 -11.94
C ARG A 78 -9.77 4.44 -13.25
N LEU A 79 -10.48 5.56 -13.23
CA LEU A 79 -10.97 6.20 -14.46
C LEU A 79 -9.83 6.83 -15.25
N ILE A 80 -8.89 7.52 -14.60
CA ILE A 80 -7.68 8.05 -15.24
C ILE A 80 -6.90 6.93 -15.93
N GLU A 81 -6.72 5.80 -15.26
CA GLU A 81 -6.11 4.60 -15.85
C GLU A 81 -6.88 4.12 -17.10
N LYS A 82 -8.22 4.07 -17.03
CA LYS A 82 -9.07 3.67 -18.15
C LYS A 82 -9.08 4.65 -19.32
N ILE A 83 -8.87 5.94 -19.06
CA ILE A 83 -8.77 6.99 -20.07
C ILE A 83 -7.41 6.94 -20.75
N THR A 84 -6.35 6.89 -19.96
CA THR A 84 -4.97 6.97 -20.44
C THR A 84 -4.48 5.65 -21.03
N GLY A 85 -5.06 4.51 -20.65
CA GLY A 85 -4.53 3.22 -21.04
C GLY A 85 -3.22 2.86 -20.32
N ARG A 86 -2.85 3.60 -19.26
CA ARG A 86 -1.61 3.38 -18.50
C ARG A 86 -1.89 3.02 -17.04
N PRO A 87 -1.23 1.97 -16.51
CA PRO A 87 -1.34 1.63 -15.09
C PRO A 87 -0.65 2.71 -14.23
N ILE A 88 -1.35 3.17 -13.20
CA ILE A 88 -0.83 4.08 -12.17
C ILE A 88 -0.70 3.32 -10.84
N GLU A 89 -1.80 2.71 -10.40
CA GLU A 89 -1.87 1.84 -9.22
C GLU A 89 -2.31 0.40 -9.55
N SER A 90 -2.93 0.19 -10.71
CA SER A 90 -3.40 -1.11 -11.18
C SER A 90 -2.26 -1.93 -11.74
N LYS A 91 -2.41 -3.25 -11.72
CA LYS A 91 -1.61 -4.14 -12.57
C LYS A 91 -2.26 -4.25 -13.95
N SER A 92 -1.57 -3.82 -15.00
CA SER A 92 -2.05 -3.89 -16.38
C SER A 92 -2.40 -5.31 -16.84
N SER A 93 -1.78 -6.34 -16.26
CA SER A 93 -2.09 -7.75 -16.52
C SER A 93 -3.48 -8.20 -16.02
N GLN A 94 -4.16 -7.36 -15.24
CA GLN A 94 -5.52 -7.61 -14.73
C GLN A 94 -6.56 -6.70 -15.38
N TRP A 95 -6.17 -5.97 -16.43
CA TRP A 95 -7.08 -5.07 -17.11
C TRP A 95 -7.97 -5.84 -18.08
N ASN A 96 -9.26 -5.52 -18.03
CA ASN A 96 -10.13 -5.75 -19.15
C ASN A 96 -9.88 -4.61 -20.16
N TRP A 97 -9.08 -4.90 -21.19
CA TRP A 97 -8.73 -3.94 -22.24
C TRP A 97 -9.96 -3.48 -23.04
N ASP A 98 -10.99 -4.32 -23.14
CA ASP A 98 -12.28 -3.98 -23.78
C ASP A 98 -13.12 -3.00 -22.94
N GLY A 99 -12.72 -2.76 -21.68
CA GLY A 99 -13.37 -1.84 -20.76
C GLY A 99 -12.65 -0.49 -20.63
N LEU A 100 -11.71 -0.18 -21.52
CA LEU A 100 -11.07 1.14 -21.59
C LEU A 100 -11.98 2.16 -22.25
N TRP A 101 -11.68 3.44 -22.02
CA TRP A 101 -12.39 4.50 -22.72
C TRP A 101 -11.89 4.60 -24.16
N ASP A 102 -12.85 4.53 -25.08
CA ASP A 102 -12.64 4.75 -26.50
C ASP A 102 -13.33 6.05 -26.93
N PRO A 103 -12.55 7.08 -27.32
CA PRO A 103 -13.10 8.36 -27.79
C PRO A 103 -13.76 8.26 -29.18
N THR A 104 -13.57 7.16 -29.91
CA THR A 104 -14.19 6.92 -31.22
C THR A 104 -15.50 6.15 -31.14
N ASN A 105 -15.88 5.71 -29.93
CA ASN A 105 -17.09 4.93 -29.74
C ASN A 105 -18.34 5.77 -30.05
N VAL A 106 -19.23 5.23 -30.85
CA VAL A 106 -20.50 5.87 -31.26
C VAL A 106 -21.69 5.06 -30.76
N ASP A 107 -22.80 5.74 -30.47
CA ASP A 107 -24.08 5.09 -30.17
C ASP A 107 -24.76 4.55 -31.43
N ASP A 108 -25.91 3.88 -31.25
CA ASP A 108 -26.70 3.26 -32.33
C ASP A 108 -27.19 4.29 -33.38
N GLU A 109 -27.14 5.58 -33.04
CA GLU A 109 -27.55 6.71 -33.88
C GLU A 109 -26.33 7.37 -34.58
N GLY A 110 -25.13 6.85 -34.34
CA GLY A 110 -23.88 7.32 -34.95
C GLY A 110 -23.25 8.52 -34.25
N ASN A 111 -23.74 8.92 -33.07
CA ASN A 111 -23.18 10.02 -32.30
C ASN A 111 -22.08 9.52 -31.35
N MET A 112 -21.02 10.30 -31.15
CA MET A 112 -19.98 9.97 -30.17
C MET A 112 -20.58 9.82 -28.77
N VAL A 113 -20.27 8.70 -28.12
CA VAL A 113 -20.73 8.44 -26.75
C VAL A 113 -20.20 9.51 -25.80
N SER A 114 -21.11 10.14 -25.05
CA SER A 114 -20.78 11.15 -24.03
C SER A 114 -19.67 10.67 -23.09
N PHE A 115 -18.60 11.45 -22.97
CA PHE A 115 -17.49 11.17 -22.04
C PHE A 115 -17.97 11.26 -20.59
N CYS A 116 -18.73 12.31 -20.25
CA CYS A 116 -19.32 12.48 -18.94
C CYS A 116 -20.27 11.33 -18.60
N GLY A 117 -21.10 10.90 -19.57
CA GLY A 117 -21.98 9.74 -19.44
C GLY A 117 -21.21 8.44 -19.20
N TRP A 118 -20.14 8.21 -19.96
CA TRP A 118 -19.24 7.07 -19.77
C TRP A 118 -18.58 7.09 -18.39
N ALA A 119 -18.04 8.23 -17.94
CA ALA A 119 -17.34 8.35 -16.66
C ALA A 119 -18.29 8.06 -15.49
N ARG A 120 -19.51 8.60 -15.53
CA ARG A 120 -20.56 8.36 -14.52
C ARG A 120 -21.00 6.89 -14.50
N ARG A 121 -21.31 6.31 -15.68
CA ARG A 121 -21.73 4.91 -15.81
C ARG A 121 -20.65 3.94 -15.32
N THR A 122 -19.39 4.26 -15.57
CA THR A 122 -18.23 3.44 -15.16
C THR A 122 -17.91 3.61 -13.67
N SER A 123 -18.12 4.79 -13.10
CA SER A 123 -17.89 5.09 -11.68
C SER A 123 -18.71 4.20 -10.74
N LEU A 124 -20.00 4.00 -11.05
CA LEU A 124 -20.95 3.29 -10.20
C LEU A 124 -20.59 1.81 -9.92
N PRO A 125 -20.34 0.95 -10.94
CA PRO A 125 -19.94 -0.44 -10.70
C PRO A 125 -18.56 -0.54 -10.06
N LEU A 126 -17.61 0.33 -10.44
CA LEU A 126 -16.28 0.39 -9.81
C LEU A 126 -16.42 0.63 -8.30
N ALA A 127 -17.24 1.61 -7.91
CA ALA A 127 -17.49 1.94 -6.52
C ALA A 127 -18.20 0.78 -5.78
N LYS A 128 -19.32 0.29 -6.31
CA LYS A 128 -20.14 -0.75 -5.65
C LYS A 128 -19.38 -2.04 -5.43
N TRP A 129 -18.67 -2.55 -6.44
CA TRP A 129 -17.97 -3.83 -6.33
C TRP A 129 -16.73 -3.77 -5.45
N ASN A 130 -16.12 -2.59 -5.31
CA ASN A 130 -14.88 -2.42 -4.54
C ASN A 130 -15.10 -1.77 -3.16
N ALA A 131 -16.32 -1.32 -2.86
CA ALA A 131 -16.67 -0.65 -1.60
C ALA A 131 -16.14 -1.42 -0.38
N ARG A 132 -16.43 -2.73 -0.29
CA ARG A 132 -15.99 -3.57 0.83
C ARG A 132 -14.47 -3.67 0.93
N ARG A 133 -13.72 -3.57 -0.16
CA ARG A 133 -12.25 -3.67 -0.17
C ARG A 133 -11.60 -2.34 0.16
N VAL A 134 -12.13 -1.27 -0.41
CA VAL A 134 -11.60 0.09 -0.31
C VAL A 134 -11.97 0.72 1.05
N LEU A 135 -13.22 0.55 1.49
CA LEU A 135 -13.72 1.08 2.76
C LEU A 135 -13.43 0.18 3.97
N ARG A 136 -12.87 -1.02 3.78
CA ARG A 136 -12.40 -1.89 4.90
C ARG A 136 -11.16 -1.36 5.60
N ARG A 137 -10.50 -0.31 5.09
CA ARG A 137 -9.68 0.56 5.93
C ARG A 137 -10.66 1.31 6.83
N ARG A 138 -10.89 0.80 8.05
CA ARG A 138 -11.90 1.27 9.01
C ARG A 138 -11.78 2.79 9.23
N ALA A 139 -12.66 3.55 8.59
CA ALA A 139 -13.12 4.83 9.07
C ALA A 139 -14.22 4.55 10.11
N ILE A 140 -13.86 4.50 11.39
CA ILE A 140 -14.86 4.49 12.47
C ILE A 140 -15.33 5.93 12.60
N ALA A 141 -16.64 6.18 12.43
CA ALA A 141 -17.20 7.50 12.61
C ALA A 141 -16.88 8.02 14.02
N ALA A 142 -16.27 9.20 14.13
CA ALA A 142 -15.80 9.78 15.39
C ALA A 142 -16.92 9.83 16.46
N SER A 143 -18.16 10.07 16.04
CA SER A 143 -19.34 10.12 16.90
C SER A 143 -19.74 8.78 17.54
N ALA A 144 -19.23 7.65 17.04
CA ALA A 144 -19.47 6.34 17.65
C ALA A 144 -18.52 6.05 18.83
N LEU A 145 -17.56 6.94 19.07
CA LEU A 145 -16.49 6.82 20.07
C LEU A 145 -16.53 7.95 21.12
N GLU A 146 -17.55 8.81 21.04
CA GLU A 146 -17.79 9.88 22.01
C GLU A 146 -18.51 9.33 23.24
N ASP A 147 -18.06 9.72 24.44
CA ASP A 147 -18.80 9.47 25.68
C ASP A 147 -20.02 10.42 25.80
N GLU A 148 -20.89 10.18 26.79
CA GLU A 148 -22.09 11.00 27.01
C GLU A 148 -21.79 12.49 27.32
N LYS A 149 -20.52 12.86 27.47
CA LYS A 149 -20.05 14.24 27.68
C LYS A 149 -19.41 14.85 26.42
N GLY A 150 -19.40 14.14 25.30
CA GLY A 150 -18.81 14.59 24.03
C GLY A 150 -17.29 14.53 23.99
N ASN A 151 -16.64 13.82 24.93
CA ASN A 151 -15.20 13.56 24.84
C ASN A 151 -14.96 12.31 23.99
N ASN A 152 -13.94 12.36 23.13
CA ASN A 152 -13.58 11.24 22.28
C ASN A 152 -12.25 10.63 22.77
N PRO A 153 -12.29 9.72 23.76
CA PRO A 153 -11.10 9.13 24.35
C PRO A 153 -10.24 8.35 23.34
N ALA A 154 -10.78 7.97 22.17
CA ALA A 154 -10.04 7.35 21.08
C ALA A 154 -9.15 8.35 20.31
N PHE A 155 -9.54 9.63 20.21
CA PHE A 155 -8.74 10.70 19.58
C PHE A 155 -7.86 11.44 20.60
N ASP A 156 -8.35 11.67 21.82
CA ASP A 156 -7.59 12.35 22.87
C ASP A 156 -6.44 11.49 23.42
N ARG A 157 -6.51 10.17 23.22
CA ARG A 157 -5.39 9.22 23.43
C ARG A 157 -4.80 8.68 22.13
N ALA A 158 -5.13 9.24 20.96
CA ALA A 158 -4.56 8.84 19.68
C ALA A 158 -3.11 9.30 19.52
N SER A 159 -2.22 8.77 20.35
CA SER A 159 -1.01 8.16 19.82
C SER A 159 -1.45 6.87 19.14
N SER A 160 -2.06 6.97 17.95
CA SER A 160 -2.60 5.82 17.21
C SER A 160 -1.45 4.96 16.73
N ASP A 161 -1.15 3.95 17.53
CA ASP A 161 0.03 3.13 17.43
C ASP A 161 -0.19 2.03 16.39
N ASN A 162 -0.03 2.38 15.11
CA ASN A 162 -0.03 1.41 14.02
C ASN A 162 1.13 0.42 14.27
N ALA A 163 0.85 -0.87 14.49
CA ALA A 163 1.88 -1.90 14.60
C ALA A 163 2.71 -2.09 13.31
N LEU A 164 2.27 -1.46 12.21
CA LEU A 164 2.91 -1.37 10.91
C LEU A 164 3.30 0.07 10.54
N ALA A 165 3.22 1.02 11.49
CA ALA A 165 3.81 2.34 11.28
C ALA A 165 5.32 2.19 11.16
N PRO A 166 5.99 3.07 10.39
CA PRO A 166 7.42 3.24 10.51
C PRO A 166 7.77 3.36 12.00
N LEU A 167 8.78 2.61 12.44
CA LEU A 167 9.29 2.79 13.80
C LEU A 167 9.78 4.24 13.95
N ALA A 168 9.81 4.74 15.19
CA ALA A 168 10.27 6.09 15.45
C ALA A 168 11.65 6.30 14.79
N PRO A 169 11.83 7.38 14.01
CA PRO A 169 13.15 7.75 13.49
C PRO A 169 14.14 7.82 14.65
N GLY A 170 15.30 7.16 14.51
CA GLY A 170 16.34 7.16 15.54
C GLY A 170 16.48 5.88 16.35
N LEU A 171 15.65 4.83 16.16
CA LEU A 171 15.77 3.59 16.96
C LEU A 171 17.17 2.93 16.90
N PHE A 172 17.82 2.93 15.73
CA PHE A 172 19.19 2.43 15.58
C PHE A 172 20.26 3.47 15.97
N GLU A 173 19.89 4.73 16.19
CA GLU A 173 20.75 5.76 16.78
C GLU A 173 20.79 5.61 18.30
N ASP A 174 19.64 5.35 18.92
CA ASP A 174 19.48 5.08 20.35
C ASP A 174 20.04 3.71 20.75
N HIS A 175 19.95 2.73 19.85
CA HIS A 175 20.46 1.36 20.05
C HIS A 175 21.41 0.95 18.90
N PRO A 176 22.65 1.48 18.87
CA PRO A 176 23.59 1.25 17.76
C PRO A 176 24.04 -0.21 17.63
N ASP A 177 24.06 -0.94 18.74
CA ASP A 177 24.45 -2.36 18.81
C ASP A 177 23.29 -3.32 18.56
N LEU A 178 22.10 -2.82 18.20
CA LEU A 178 20.93 -3.64 17.96
C LEU A 178 21.13 -4.58 16.75
N ARG A 179 20.99 -5.88 17.00
CA ARG A 179 21.08 -6.94 15.98
C ARG A 179 19.73 -7.60 15.81
N VAL A 180 19.26 -7.69 14.57
CA VAL A 180 17.93 -8.23 14.25
C VAL A 180 18.09 -9.39 13.27
N PRO A 181 18.15 -10.66 13.74
CA PRO A 181 18.35 -11.83 12.88
C PRO A 181 17.05 -12.24 12.18
N ARG A 182 16.56 -11.38 11.28
CA ARG A 182 15.33 -11.60 10.53
C ARG A 182 15.35 -12.94 9.78
N PRO A 183 14.34 -13.82 9.98
CA PRO A 183 14.30 -15.10 9.31
C PRO A 183 14.08 -14.95 7.80
N ALA A 184 14.50 -15.95 7.04
CA ALA A 184 14.16 -16.13 5.64
C ALA A 184 13.36 -17.43 5.46
N GLY A 185 12.67 -17.54 4.33
CA GLY A 185 12.07 -18.80 3.91
C GLY A 185 10.93 -19.33 4.76
N ALA A 186 10.85 -20.65 4.91
CA ALA A 186 9.76 -21.32 5.62
C ALA A 186 9.52 -20.78 7.05
N SER A 187 10.59 -20.54 7.82
CA SER A 187 10.49 -19.98 9.18
C SER A 187 9.88 -18.58 9.18
N ARG A 188 10.25 -17.75 8.20
CA ARG A 188 9.67 -16.41 8.03
C ARG A 188 8.18 -16.50 7.68
N THR A 189 7.83 -17.33 6.70
CA THR A 189 6.44 -17.53 6.26
C THR A 189 5.55 -17.99 7.41
N LEU A 190 6.04 -18.91 8.24
CA LEU A 190 5.32 -19.40 9.42
C LEU A 190 5.10 -18.30 10.46
N LEU A 191 6.17 -17.61 10.87
CA LEU A 191 6.11 -16.60 11.93
C LEU A 191 5.33 -15.37 11.51
N TRP A 192 5.54 -14.89 10.28
CA TRP A 192 4.77 -13.79 9.71
C TRP A 192 3.29 -14.16 9.54
N GLY A 193 2.98 -15.36 9.05
CA GLY A 193 1.60 -15.83 8.90
C GLY A 193 0.85 -15.87 10.24
N ARG A 194 1.50 -16.29 11.32
CA ARG A 194 0.93 -16.24 12.68
C ARG A 194 0.70 -14.82 13.16
N LEU A 195 1.67 -13.92 12.96
CA LEU A 195 1.54 -12.51 13.34
C LEU A 195 0.41 -11.82 12.56
N ASP A 196 0.38 -11.94 11.23
CA ASP A 196 -0.64 -11.34 10.38
C ASP A 196 -2.05 -11.89 10.70
N ALA A 197 -2.18 -13.22 10.88
CA ALA A 197 -3.45 -13.83 11.25
C ALA A 197 -3.92 -13.39 12.64
N GLY A 198 -3.02 -13.33 13.63
CA GLY A 198 -3.33 -12.87 14.98
C GLY A 198 -3.78 -11.41 15.00
N LEU A 199 -3.05 -10.52 14.32
CA LEU A 199 -3.42 -9.10 14.23
C LEU A 199 -4.76 -8.89 13.50
N ARG A 200 -5.06 -9.69 12.47
CA ARG A 200 -6.38 -9.66 11.79
C ARG A 200 -7.52 -10.15 12.69
N ALA A 201 -7.26 -11.15 13.52
CA ALA A 201 -8.27 -11.72 14.41
C ALA A 201 -8.65 -10.75 15.54
N VAL A 202 -7.66 -10.05 16.11
CA VAL A 202 -7.91 -8.99 17.10
C VAL A 202 -8.61 -7.78 16.46
N GLY A 203 -8.28 -7.49 15.20
CA GLY A 203 -8.72 -6.26 14.54
C GLY A 203 -8.14 -5.01 15.22
N PRO A 204 -8.48 -3.80 14.75
CA PRO A 204 -8.00 -2.55 15.35
C PRO A 204 -8.84 -2.11 16.55
N GLY A 205 -9.43 -3.04 17.32
CA GLY A 205 -10.09 -2.71 18.57
C GLY A 205 -9.09 -2.05 19.53
N LEU A 206 -9.51 -0.97 20.19
CA LEU A 206 -8.73 -0.25 21.20
C LEU A 206 -9.21 -0.56 22.63
N ASP A 207 -10.05 -1.59 22.78
CA ASP A 207 -10.49 -2.06 24.09
C ASP A 207 -9.37 -2.84 24.81
N ALA A 208 -9.50 -2.93 26.14
CA ALA A 208 -8.53 -3.59 27.00
C ALA A 208 -8.34 -5.08 26.65
N ASP A 209 -9.38 -5.75 26.15
CA ASP A 209 -9.31 -7.13 25.72
C ASP A 209 -8.46 -7.29 24.46
N SER A 210 -8.63 -6.41 23.47
CA SER A 210 -7.82 -6.38 22.25
C SER A 210 -6.34 -6.13 22.56
N GLU A 211 -6.04 -5.24 23.50
CA GLU A 211 -4.66 -4.93 23.89
C GLU A 211 -4.00 -6.08 24.67
N ARG A 212 -4.76 -6.73 25.55
CA ARG A 212 -4.34 -7.96 26.23
C ARG A 212 -4.04 -9.06 25.22
N TRP A 213 -4.93 -9.27 24.26
CA TRP A 213 -4.73 -10.24 23.17
C TRP A 213 -3.48 -9.96 22.34
N ARG A 214 -3.19 -8.69 22.00
CA ARG A 214 -1.94 -8.31 21.31
C ARG A 214 -0.71 -8.64 22.16
N THR A 215 -0.77 -8.31 23.45
CA THR A 215 0.32 -8.60 24.39
C THR A 215 0.58 -10.11 24.48
N ASP A 216 -0.46 -10.92 24.58
CA ASP A 216 -0.36 -12.39 24.62
C ASP A 216 0.19 -12.94 23.30
N LEU A 217 -0.27 -12.42 22.15
CA LEU A 217 0.24 -12.77 20.82
C LEU A 217 1.73 -12.46 20.69
N TYR A 218 2.16 -11.26 21.07
CA TYR A 218 3.56 -10.86 21.02
C TYR A 218 4.41 -11.70 21.98
N THR A 219 3.92 -11.97 23.19
CA THR A 219 4.61 -12.83 24.17
C THR A 219 4.82 -14.24 23.63
N ALA A 220 3.77 -14.85 23.06
CA ALA A 220 3.85 -16.17 22.47
C ALA A 220 4.82 -16.20 21.26
N LEU A 221 4.73 -15.21 20.36
CA LEU A 221 5.63 -15.10 19.21
C LEU A 221 7.08 -14.84 19.62
N GLY A 222 7.32 -14.00 20.61
CA GLY A 222 8.63 -13.75 21.18
C GLY A 222 9.25 -15.00 21.79
N GLY A 223 8.46 -15.80 22.51
CA GLY A 223 8.89 -17.10 23.02
C GLY A 223 9.26 -18.08 21.90
N GLU A 224 8.44 -18.14 20.85
CA GLU A 224 8.69 -18.99 19.68
C GLU A 224 9.96 -18.56 18.91
N CYS A 225 10.18 -17.26 18.72
CA CYS A 225 11.39 -16.75 18.07
C CYS A 225 12.66 -17.11 18.87
N ARG A 226 12.61 -17.00 20.21
CA ARG A 226 13.70 -17.43 21.10
C ARG A 226 13.94 -18.94 21.00
N ARG A 227 12.88 -19.75 21.01
CA ARG A 227 12.97 -21.21 20.84
C ARG A 227 13.60 -21.61 19.51
N LEU A 228 13.28 -20.89 18.45
CA LEU A 228 13.83 -21.09 17.10
C LEU A 228 15.23 -20.47 16.91
N ARG A 229 15.83 -19.87 17.96
CA ARG A 229 17.12 -19.16 17.91
C ARG A 229 17.17 -18.03 16.88
N LEU A 230 16.03 -17.37 16.67
CA LEU A 230 15.85 -16.19 15.83
C LEU A 230 15.80 -14.90 16.65
N TRP A 231 16.40 -14.92 17.83
CA TRP A 231 16.39 -13.81 18.78
C TRP A 231 17.81 -13.51 19.21
N ASP A 232 18.24 -12.27 19.03
CA ASP A 232 19.47 -11.77 19.63
C ASP A 232 19.15 -11.05 20.94
N ARG A 233 20.04 -11.16 21.93
CA ARG A 233 19.85 -10.52 23.24
C ARG A 233 19.71 -9.00 23.17
N SER A 234 20.29 -8.35 22.16
CA SER A 234 20.16 -6.90 21.98
C SER A 234 18.72 -6.46 21.72
N MET A 235 17.87 -7.36 21.21
CA MET A 235 16.44 -7.10 21.01
C MET A 235 15.65 -6.99 22.32
N ASP A 236 16.21 -7.46 23.45
CA ASP A 236 15.59 -7.29 24.77
C ASP A 236 15.72 -5.84 25.28
N ALA A 237 16.57 -5.01 24.65
CA ALA A 237 16.72 -3.59 24.97
C ALA A 237 15.57 -2.72 24.44
N ILE A 238 14.71 -3.26 23.57
CA ILE A 238 13.58 -2.57 22.97
C ILE A 238 12.26 -3.27 23.33
N GLY A 239 11.14 -2.59 23.13
CA GLY A 239 9.82 -3.17 23.36
C GLY A 239 9.60 -4.44 22.55
N LEU A 240 8.94 -5.44 23.14
CA LEU A 240 8.68 -6.73 22.49
C LEU A 240 7.94 -6.58 21.15
N ARG A 241 7.01 -5.61 21.08
CA ARG A 241 6.33 -5.22 19.85
C ARG A 241 7.33 -4.77 18.79
N ASP A 242 8.18 -3.80 19.11
CA ASP A 242 9.15 -3.22 18.17
C ASP A 242 10.16 -4.26 17.70
N ALA A 243 10.63 -5.11 18.62
CA ALA A 243 11.50 -6.23 18.29
C ALA A 243 10.84 -7.19 17.28
N LEU A 244 9.57 -7.56 17.48
CA LEU A 244 8.85 -8.44 16.55
C LEU A 244 8.54 -7.75 15.23
N THR A 245 8.26 -6.45 15.22
CA THR A 245 8.09 -5.64 14.02
C THR A 245 9.39 -5.62 13.21
N LEU A 246 10.52 -5.28 13.83
CA LEU A 246 11.84 -5.32 13.19
C LEU A 246 12.20 -6.73 12.71
N LEU A 247 11.77 -7.78 13.40
CA LEU A 247 12.09 -9.15 13.05
C LEU A 247 11.26 -9.68 11.86
N LEU A 248 9.96 -9.35 11.81
CA LEU A 248 9.01 -10.07 10.95
C LEU A 248 8.35 -9.18 9.89
N ALA A 249 8.13 -7.88 10.15
CA ALA A 249 7.34 -7.03 9.26
C ALA A 249 7.94 -7.00 7.85
N PRO A 250 7.15 -7.21 6.79
CA PRO A 250 7.66 -7.25 5.42
C PRO A 250 8.20 -5.90 4.97
N LEU A 251 9.30 -5.93 4.23
CA LEU A 251 9.80 -4.75 3.53
C LEU A 251 8.89 -4.43 2.33
N PRO A 252 8.61 -3.14 2.06
CA PRO A 252 8.00 -2.74 0.80
C PRO A 252 8.86 -3.14 -0.39
N ASP A 253 8.23 -3.56 -1.50
CA ASP A 253 8.93 -4.05 -2.70
C ASP A 253 9.88 -2.99 -3.29
N GLN A 254 9.56 -1.70 -3.14
CA GLN A 254 10.42 -0.59 -3.57
C GLN A 254 11.59 -0.28 -2.63
N VAL A 255 11.51 -0.69 -1.35
CA VAL A 255 12.54 -0.42 -0.33
C VAL A 255 13.53 -1.58 -0.22
N ALA A 256 13.07 -2.83 -0.33
CA ALA A 256 13.91 -4.01 -0.16
C ALA A 256 15.19 -4.02 -1.04
N PRO A 257 15.16 -3.61 -2.33
CA PRO A 257 16.36 -3.56 -3.16
C PRO A 257 17.43 -2.56 -2.66
N LEU A 258 17.05 -1.55 -1.87
CA LEU A 258 17.99 -0.57 -1.31
C LEU A 258 19.02 -1.21 -0.37
N MET A 259 18.76 -2.43 0.13
CA MET A 259 19.74 -3.20 0.91
C MET A 259 21.08 -3.37 0.18
N GLU A 260 21.08 -3.43 -1.16
CA GLU A 260 22.30 -3.58 -1.95
C GLU A 260 23.23 -2.37 -1.85
N GLY A 261 22.69 -1.19 -1.50
CA GLY A 261 23.46 0.04 -1.27
C GLY A 261 23.92 0.23 0.17
N LEU A 262 23.50 -0.62 1.11
CA LEU A 262 23.86 -0.48 2.52
C LEU A 262 25.27 -1.01 2.80
N ALA A 263 25.99 -0.31 3.67
CA ALA A 263 27.26 -0.76 4.19
C ALA A 263 27.10 -2.13 4.87
N SER A 264 27.95 -3.07 4.48
CA SER A 264 27.96 -4.44 5.00
C SER A 264 29.29 -4.68 5.74
N PRO A 265 29.30 -5.40 6.87
CA PRO A 265 30.54 -5.66 7.62
C PRO A 265 31.53 -6.57 6.87
N TRP A 266 31.05 -7.35 5.90
CA TRP A 266 31.85 -8.26 5.07
C TRP A 266 31.47 -8.16 3.59
N PRO A 267 32.33 -8.65 2.66
CA PRO A 267 32.01 -8.78 1.24
C PRO A 267 30.87 -9.78 0.97
N MET A 268 29.62 -9.33 1.13
CA MET A 268 28.42 -10.18 1.09
C MET A 268 27.39 -9.75 0.05
N ALA A 269 27.76 -8.96 -0.96
CA ALA A 269 26.84 -8.40 -1.96
C ALA A 269 25.94 -9.44 -2.65
N ARG A 270 26.45 -10.67 -2.86
CA ARG A 270 25.65 -11.77 -3.42
C ARG A 270 24.67 -12.36 -2.38
N ALA A 271 25.07 -12.45 -1.11
CA ALA A 271 24.17 -12.85 -0.03
C ALA A 271 23.02 -11.84 0.11
N VAL A 272 23.32 -10.54 0.06
CA VAL A 272 22.33 -9.46 0.10
C VAL A 272 21.34 -9.58 -1.07
N ARG A 273 21.83 -9.76 -2.29
CA ARG A 273 21.00 -9.97 -3.50
C ARG A 273 20.07 -11.17 -3.42
N LEU A 274 20.51 -12.24 -2.77
CA LEU A 274 19.68 -13.43 -2.54
C LEU A 274 18.73 -13.27 -1.34
N TYR A 275 19.08 -12.41 -0.39
CA TYR A 275 18.38 -12.26 0.87
C TYR A 275 17.20 -11.29 0.78
N TRP A 276 17.39 -10.08 0.26
CA TRP A 276 16.34 -9.05 0.24
C TRP A 276 15.02 -9.50 -0.42
N PRO A 277 15.01 -10.34 -1.49
CA PRO A 277 13.76 -10.81 -2.10
C PRO A 277 12.92 -11.69 -1.15
N THR A 278 13.56 -12.28 -0.14
CA THR A 278 12.88 -13.10 0.87
C THR A 278 12.20 -12.27 1.95
N GLN A 279 12.48 -10.97 2.02
CA GLN A 279 12.02 -10.08 3.10
C GLN A 279 10.76 -9.29 2.77
N THR A 280 10.25 -9.39 1.55
CA THR A 280 9.04 -8.69 1.11
C THR A 280 7.76 -9.40 1.57
N ALA A 281 6.60 -8.78 1.31
CA ALA A 281 5.30 -9.39 1.58
C ALA A 281 5.01 -10.61 0.70
N ARG A 282 5.69 -10.72 -0.44
CA ARG A 282 5.61 -11.86 -1.37
C ARG A 282 7.02 -12.42 -1.56
N PRO A 283 7.52 -13.19 -0.58
CA PRO A 283 8.90 -13.65 -0.58
C PRO A 283 9.19 -14.43 -1.86
N ARG A 284 10.32 -14.12 -2.47
CA ARG A 284 10.88 -14.80 -3.63
C ARG A 284 12.34 -15.14 -3.33
N GLY A 285 12.89 -16.11 -4.02
CA GLY A 285 14.31 -16.45 -3.90
C GLY A 285 14.55 -17.92 -3.59
N ASP A 286 15.76 -18.36 -3.90
CA ASP A 286 16.21 -19.72 -3.66
C ASP A 286 16.90 -19.78 -2.29
N GLU A 287 16.20 -20.34 -1.30
CA GLU A 287 16.71 -20.52 0.06
C GLU A 287 17.99 -21.37 0.12
N GLY A 288 18.12 -22.35 -0.79
CA GLY A 288 19.30 -23.20 -0.87
C GLY A 288 20.52 -22.45 -1.40
N MET A 289 20.34 -21.58 -2.40
CA MET A 289 21.39 -20.66 -2.84
C MET A 289 21.76 -19.64 -1.75
N LEU A 290 20.77 -19.05 -1.07
CA LEU A 290 21.01 -18.12 0.03
C LEU A 290 21.81 -18.79 1.16
N ARG A 291 21.42 -19.99 1.59
CA ARG A 291 22.12 -20.73 2.64
C ARG A 291 23.57 -21.03 2.25
N ARG A 292 23.81 -21.50 1.02
CA ARG A 292 25.17 -21.74 0.51
C ARG A 292 26.02 -20.47 0.51
N GLU A 293 25.42 -19.35 0.14
CA GLU A 293 26.11 -18.07 0.12
C GLU A 293 26.41 -17.52 1.52
N VAL A 294 25.49 -17.70 2.47
CA VAL A 294 25.72 -17.39 3.89
C VAL A 294 26.88 -18.24 4.44
N SER A 295 26.89 -19.56 4.20
CA SER A 295 27.99 -20.44 4.59
C SER A 295 29.32 -20.02 3.95
N ARG A 296 29.30 -19.56 2.69
CA ARG A 296 30.49 -19.08 1.97
C ARG A 296 31.06 -17.82 2.63
N VAL A 297 30.21 -16.83 2.92
CA VAL A 297 30.63 -15.58 3.60
C VAL A 297 31.15 -15.88 5.00
N ALA A 298 30.46 -16.73 5.76
CA ALA A 298 30.85 -17.11 7.11
C ALA A 298 32.26 -17.72 7.15
N ARG A 299 32.51 -18.73 6.29
CA ARG A 299 33.83 -19.38 6.17
C ARG A 299 34.93 -18.43 5.70
N ALA A 300 34.62 -17.56 4.74
CA ALA A 300 35.60 -16.64 4.17
C ALA A 300 36.07 -15.56 5.17
N ASN A 301 35.29 -15.30 6.22
CA ASN A 301 35.58 -14.26 7.21
C ASN A 301 35.80 -14.84 8.62
N ASP A 302 35.87 -16.16 8.77
CA ASP A 302 36.03 -16.86 10.06
C ASP A 302 34.99 -16.44 11.13
N VAL A 303 33.73 -16.36 10.71
CA VAL A 303 32.58 -16.01 11.58
C VAL A 303 31.49 -17.08 11.52
N LEU A 304 30.54 -17.04 12.45
CA LEU A 304 29.42 -17.98 12.44
C LEU A 304 28.42 -17.61 11.33
N GLU A 305 27.74 -18.61 10.77
CA GLU A 305 26.63 -18.37 9.83
C GLU A 305 25.53 -17.50 10.45
N TRP A 306 25.32 -17.65 11.76
CA TRP A 306 24.41 -16.82 12.52
C TRP A 306 24.81 -15.33 12.49
N ASP A 307 26.11 -15.00 12.52
CA ASP A 307 26.56 -13.61 12.47
C ASP A 307 26.26 -12.97 11.11
N VAL A 308 26.46 -13.72 10.03
CA VAL A 308 26.10 -13.32 8.67
C VAL A 308 24.60 -13.12 8.52
N GLN A 309 23.81 -14.06 9.05
CA GLN A 309 22.35 -13.96 9.02
C GLN A 309 21.85 -12.77 9.85
N ALA A 310 22.44 -12.54 11.02
CA ALA A 310 22.14 -11.39 11.86
C ALA A 310 22.50 -10.06 11.16
N ALA A 311 23.63 -9.99 10.46
CA ALA A 311 24.01 -8.81 9.68
C ALA A 311 23.01 -8.52 8.56
N LEU A 312 22.67 -9.53 7.76
CA LEU A 312 21.67 -9.40 6.68
C LEU A 312 20.30 -8.95 7.22
N GLY A 313 19.85 -9.58 8.31
CA GLY A 313 18.59 -9.21 8.94
C GLY A 313 18.63 -7.80 9.53
N THR A 314 19.73 -7.37 10.12
CA THR A 314 19.89 -6.03 10.68
C THR A 314 19.87 -4.97 9.59
N MET A 315 20.51 -5.22 8.44
CA MET A 315 20.43 -4.35 7.28
C MET A 315 18.98 -4.17 6.81
N ALA A 316 18.20 -5.25 6.74
CA ALA A 316 16.78 -5.18 6.41
C ALA A 316 15.96 -4.44 7.48
N ALA A 317 16.27 -4.65 8.76
CA ALA A 317 15.59 -4.00 9.87
C ALA A 317 15.82 -2.48 9.89
N ARG A 318 17.02 -2.02 9.52
CA ARG A 318 17.33 -0.59 9.37
C ARG A 318 16.46 0.11 8.34
N LEU A 319 16.07 -0.58 7.27
CA LEU A 319 15.16 -0.04 6.25
C LEU A 319 13.69 0.05 6.71
N ILE A 320 13.33 -0.56 7.83
CA ILE A 320 11.99 -0.46 8.44
C ILE A 320 11.93 0.71 9.43
N ALA A 321 13.05 0.99 10.08
CA ALA A 321 13.19 2.08 11.04
C ALA A 321 13.63 3.41 10.39
N SER A 322 13.89 3.41 9.08
CA SER A 322 14.24 4.58 8.26
C SER A 322 13.03 5.20 7.60
#